data_AF-A0A4Y2HS33-F1
#
_entry.id   AF-A0A4Y2HS33-F1
#
_cell.length_a   1.000
_cell.length_b   1.000
_cell.length_c   1.000
_cell.angle_alpha   90.00
_cell.angle_beta   90.00
_cell.angle_gamma   90.00
#
_symmetry.space_group_name_H-M   'P 1'
#
loop_
_entity.id
_entity.type
_entity.pdbx_description
1 polymer ?
#
loop_
_entity_poly.entity_id
_entity_poly.type
_entity_poly.pdbx_seq_one_letter_code
_entity_poly.pdbx_strand_id
1 'polypeptide(L)'
;MAPSISRRRLFEVWMKNTKCSKVDSLIAFIMQEVETLSNSESAVISLKSRIKKICQTINSKWEKFGRHRQRFLRNYSSSLSGNVAFSDDLFKGIPFTVDPSLTNPGRPTKTFDACSSKAIKVHLLQ
;
A
#
# COMPACT_ATOMS: atom_id res chain seq x y z
N MET A 1 -1.63 10.11 -18.03
CA MET A 1 -1.70 11.25 -17.09
C MET A 1 -1.51 10.70 -15.70
N ALA A 2 -0.55 11.22 -14.93
CA ALA A 2 -0.33 10.73 -13.57
C ALA A 2 -1.52 11.10 -12.68
N PRO A 3 -2.05 10.15 -11.88
CA PRO A 3 -3.16 10.44 -10.98
C PRO A 3 -2.72 11.49 -9.95
N SER A 4 -3.58 12.49 -9.77
CA SER A 4 -3.30 13.63 -8.91
C SER A 4 -4.52 13.94 -8.05
N ILE A 5 -4.29 14.22 -6.77
CA ILE A 5 -5.36 14.43 -5.78
C ILE A 5 -5.22 15.82 -5.16
N SER A 6 -6.33 16.51 -4.99
CA SER A 6 -6.35 17.84 -4.37
C SER A 6 -5.78 17.83 -2.96
N ARG A 7 -4.80 18.71 -2.68
CA ARG A 7 -4.25 18.90 -1.33
C ARG A 7 -5.31 19.33 -0.33
N ARG A 8 -6.29 20.11 -0.78
CA ARG A 8 -7.42 20.56 0.05
C ARG A 8 -8.32 19.40 0.45
N ARG A 9 -8.63 18.48 -0.47
CA ARG A 9 -9.39 17.26 -0.15
C ARG A 9 -8.64 16.36 0.83
N LEU A 10 -7.34 16.15 0.63
CA LEU A 10 -6.49 15.41 1.57
C LEU A 10 -6.52 16.03 2.97
N PHE A 11 -6.43 17.36 3.07
CA PHE A 11 -6.53 18.05 4.35
C PHE A 11 -7.91 17.87 5.00
N GLU A 12 -9.00 17.93 4.24
CA GLU A 12 -10.36 17.72 4.74
C GLU A 12 -10.56 16.31 5.30
N VAL A 13 -10.11 15.28 4.58
CA VAL A 13 -10.13 13.88 5.06
C VAL A 13 -9.27 13.73 6.31
N TRP A 14 -8.05 14.29 6.30
CA TRP A 14 -7.15 14.27 7.46
C TRP A 14 -7.75 14.93 8.71
N MET A 15 -8.53 16.01 8.52
CA MET A 15 -9.13 16.78 9.62
C MET A 15 -10.38 16.10 10.20
N LYS A 16 -11.14 15.38 9.38
CA LYS A 16 -12.33 14.63 9.80
C LYS A 16 -12.01 13.37 10.61
N ASN A 17 -10.79 12.85 10.53
CA ASN A 17 -10.41 11.58 11.13
C ASN A 17 -9.59 11.73 12.42
N THR A 18 -9.74 10.76 13.33
CA THR A 18 -9.00 10.72 14.60
C THR A 18 -7.54 10.36 14.39
N LYS A 19 -6.64 10.77 15.30
CA LYS A 19 -5.19 10.61 15.13
C LYS A 19 -4.77 9.19 14.72
N CYS A 20 -5.39 8.16 15.30
CA CYS A 20 -5.05 6.77 15.05
C CYS A 20 -5.47 6.26 13.66
N SER A 21 -6.49 6.86 13.04
CA SER A 21 -7.03 6.39 11.75
C SER A 21 -6.66 7.28 10.55
N LYS A 22 -5.94 8.40 10.75
CA LYS A 22 -5.65 9.37 9.68
C LYS A 22 -4.93 8.77 8.48
N VAL A 23 -3.95 7.90 8.72
CA VAL A 23 -3.17 7.29 7.63
C VAL A 23 -4.06 6.34 6.83
N ASP A 24 -4.77 5.43 7.50
CA ASP A 24 -5.62 4.44 6.83
C ASP A 24 -6.80 5.09 6.11
N SER A 25 -7.39 6.13 6.69
CA SER A 25 -8.48 6.89 6.06
C SER A 25 -8.02 7.61 4.80
N LEU A 26 -6.80 8.14 4.79
CA LEU A 26 -6.23 8.76 3.59
C LEU A 26 -5.86 7.73 2.54
N ILE A 27 -5.36 6.55 2.94
CA ILE A 27 -5.12 5.43 2.01
C ILE A 27 -6.43 5.03 1.34
N ALA A 28 -7.48 4.77 2.12
CA ALA A 28 -8.79 4.40 1.60
C ALA A 28 -9.35 5.46 0.64
N PHE A 29 -9.25 6.73 1.01
CA PHE A 29 -9.65 7.85 0.14
C PHE A 29 -8.85 7.87 -1.18
N ILE A 30 -7.53 7.69 -1.14
CA ILE A 30 -6.69 7.67 -2.34
C ILE A 30 -7.00 6.46 -3.22
N MET A 31 -7.26 5.29 -2.62
CA MET A 31 -7.65 4.09 -3.35
C MET A 31 -9.05 4.22 -3.99
N GLN A 32 -9.95 4.99 -3.40
CA GLN A 32 -11.25 5.28 -3.98
C GLN A 32 -11.16 6.28 -5.15
N GLU A 33 -10.30 7.30 -5.02
CA GLU A 33 -10.09 8.31 -6.05
C GLU A 33 -9.26 7.80 -7.24
N VAL A 34 -8.44 6.78 -7.02
CA VAL A 34 -7.61 6.19 -8.07
C VAL A 34 -8.06 4.76 -8.33
N GLU A 35 -8.83 4.58 -9.40
CA GLU A 35 -9.50 3.33 -9.78
C GLU A 35 -8.57 2.11 -9.88
N THR A 36 -7.26 2.32 -10.11
CA THR A 36 -6.28 1.24 -10.26
C THR A 36 -5.03 1.48 -9.43
N LEU A 37 -4.97 0.95 -8.21
CA LEU A 37 -3.71 0.80 -7.49
C LEU A 37 -3.05 -0.53 -7.88
N SER A 38 -1.73 -0.53 -8.06
CA SER A 38 -0.98 -1.77 -8.19
C SER A 38 -1.13 -2.61 -6.92
N ASN A 39 -1.48 -3.89 -7.05
CA ASN A 39 -1.51 -4.84 -5.93
C ASN A 39 -0.11 -5.26 -5.47
N SER A 40 0.94 -4.65 -6.03
CA SER A 40 2.30 -4.86 -5.58
C SER A 40 2.49 -4.38 -4.14
N GLU A 41 3.04 -5.25 -3.29
CA GLU A 41 3.36 -4.91 -1.90
C GLU A 41 4.27 -3.67 -1.81
N SER A 42 5.23 -3.54 -2.72
CA SER A 42 6.15 -2.40 -2.76
C SER A 42 5.41 -1.08 -3.07
N ALA A 43 4.40 -1.11 -3.94
CA ALA A 43 3.56 0.04 -4.25
C ALA A 43 2.73 0.46 -3.02
N VAL A 44 2.14 -0.50 -2.31
CA VAL A 44 1.38 -0.24 -1.07
C VAL A 44 2.28 0.33 0.03
N ILE A 45 3.48 -0.21 0.21
CA ILE A 45 4.47 0.29 1.17
C ILE A 45 4.89 1.73 0.82
N SER A 46 5.19 1.97 -0.45
CA SER A 46 5.58 3.29 -0.96
C SER A 46 4.46 4.32 -0.74
N LEU A 47 3.21 3.97 -1.06
CA LEU A 47 2.03 4.80 -0.82
C LEU A 47 1.86 5.12 0.66
N LYS A 48 1.89 4.10 1.53
CA LYS A 48 1.83 4.26 3.00
C LYS A 48 2.89 5.22 3.50
N SER A 49 4.13 5.09 3.03
CA SER A 49 5.25 5.96 3.44
C SER A 49 5.02 7.42 3.04
N ARG A 50 4.49 7.65 1.83
CA ARG A 50 4.22 9.00 1.31
C ARG A 50 3.07 9.65 2.06
N ILE A 51 2.01 8.91 2.37
CA ILE A 51 0.88 9.39 3.17
C ILE A 51 1.30 9.71 4.60
N LYS A 52 2.14 8.88 5.24
CA LYS A 52 2.72 9.18 6.56
C LYS A 52 3.45 10.52 6.57
N LYS A 53 4.28 10.80 5.56
CA LYS A 53 4.98 12.09 5.41
C LYS A 53 4.01 13.26 5.24
N ILE A 54 2.93 13.09 4.46
CA ILE A 54 1.88 14.10 4.31
C ILE A 54 1.20 14.36 5.66
N CYS A 55 0.80 13.32 6.39
CA CYS A 55 0.20 13.43 7.72
C CYS A 55 1.10 14.18 8.70
N GLN A 56 2.39 13.84 8.73
CA GLN A 56 3.38 14.50 9.59
C GLN A 56 3.51 15.98 9.23
N THR A 57 3.63 16.29 7.93
CA THR A 57 3.74 17.68 7.45
C THR A 57 2.52 18.51 7.83
N ILE A 58 1.32 17.96 7.64
CA ILE A 58 0.07 18.62 8.05
C ILE A 58 0.06 18.78 9.57
N ASN A 59 0.42 17.76 10.35
CA ASN A 59 0.41 17.83 11.81
C ASN A 59 1.38 18.89 12.37
N SER A 60 2.61 18.94 11.87
CA SER A 60 3.60 19.94 12.30
C SER A 60 3.12 21.37 12.00
N LYS A 61 2.55 21.58 10.81
CA LYS A 61 1.94 22.87 10.46
C LYS A 61 0.70 23.16 11.31
N TRP A 62 -0.11 22.15 11.61
CA TRP A 62 -1.33 22.27 12.41
C TRP A 62 -1.05 22.69 13.84
N GLU A 63 -0.02 22.09 14.45
CA GLU A 63 0.43 22.42 15.80
C GLU A 63 1.00 23.83 15.90
N LYS A 64 1.78 24.27 14.90
CA LYS A 64 2.34 25.63 14.83
C LYS A 64 1.26 26.73 14.90
N PHE A 65 0.05 26.46 14.43
CA PHE A 65 -1.07 27.41 14.42
C PHE A 65 -2.11 27.13 15.51
N GLY A 66 -1.74 26.41 16.56
CA GLY A 66 -2.59 26.17 17.73
C GLY A 66 -3.82 25.33 17.40
N ARG A 67 -3.74 24.48 16.36
CA ARG A 67 -4.84 23.60 15.93
C ARG A 67 -6.11 24.37 15.53
N HIS A 68 -5.98 25.61 15.09
CA HIS A 68 -7.11 26.44 14.70
C HIS A 68 -7.36 26.38 13.19
N ARG A 69 -8.49 25.80 12.77
CA ARG A 69 -8.82 25.54 11.36
C ARG A 69 -8.73 26.78 10.47
N GLN A 70 -9.43 27.85 10.84
CA GLN A 70 -9.51 29.05 9.99
C GLN A 70 -8.15 29.74 9.86
N ARG A 71 -7.39 29.85 10.96
CA ARG A 71 -6.01 30.37 10.96
C ARG A 71 -5.10 29.51 10.08
N PHE A 72 -5.18 28.18 10.16
CA PHE A 72 -4.42 27.28 9.30
C PHE A 72 -4.75 27.50 7.81
N LEU A 73 -6.04 27.50 7.46
CA LEU A 73 -6.50 27.70 6.07
C LEU A 73 -6.08 29.06 5.52
N ARG A 74 -6.12 30.12 6.34
CA ARG A 74 -5.70 31.46 5.92
C ARG A 74 -4.19 31.53 5.64
N ASN A 75 -3.37 30.85 6.45
CA ASN A 75 -1.91 30.90 6.32
C ASN A 75 -1.35 29.91 5.29
N TYR A 76 -2.06 28.81 5.00
CA TYR A 76 -1.61 27.79 4.05
C TYR A 76 -2.54 27.64 2.84
N SER A 77 -3.38 28.61 2.55
CA SER A 77 -4.31 28.59 1.40
C SER A 77 -3.58 28.29 0.09
N SER A 78 -2.46 28.97 -0.18
CA SER A 78 -1.62 28.76 -1.36
C SER A 78 -0.92 27.40 -1.36
N SER A 79 -0.51 26.90 -0.20
CA SER A 79 0.10 25.56 -0.09
C SER A 79 -0.92 24.45 -0.32
N LEU A 80 -2.19 24.69 0.00
CA LEU A 80 -3.33 23.79 -0.18
C LEU A 80 -3.98 23.94 -1.56
N SER A 81 -3.69 25.03 -2.29
CA SER A 81 -4.05 25.17 -3.69
C SER A 81 -3.14 24.27 -4.53
N GLY A 82 -3.75 23.39 -5.32
CA GLY A 82 -3.05 22.44 -6.18
C GLY A 82 -3.19 20.98 -5.76
N ASN A 83 -2.55 20.12 -6.55
CA ASN A 83 -2.66 18.68 -6.43
C ASN A 83 -1.35 18.05 -5.91
N VAL A 84 -1.48 16.88 -5.30
CA VAL A 84 -0.38 15.95 -5.06
C VAL A 84 -0.39 14.95 -6.20
N ALA A 85 0.66 14.96 -7.02
CA ALA A 85 0.90 13.90 -7.98
C ALA A 85 1.48 12.68 -7.28
N PHE A 86 1.03 11.50 -7.67
CA PHE A 86 1.59 10.23 -7.26
C PHE A 86 2.29 9.58 -8.47
N SER A 87 3.35 8.79 -8.23
CA SER A 87 4.12 8.17 -9.32
C SER A 87 3.25 7.17 -10.07
N ASP A 88 3.39 7.10 -11.40
CA ASP A 88 2.67 6.12 -12.22
C ASP A 88 2.95 4.68 -11.79
N ASP A 89 4.13 4.41 -11.24
CA ASP A 89 4.51 3.06 -10.79
C ASP A 89 3.67 2.56 -9.59
N LEU A 90 2.99 3.47 -8.88
CA LEU A 90 2.02 3.09 -7.84
C LEU A 90 0.72 2.55 -8.45
N PHE A 91 0.40 2.91 -9.69
CA PHE A 91 -0.90 2.68 -10.35
C PHE A 91 -0.81 1.88 -11.64
N LYS A 92 0.40 1.51 -12.07
CA LYS A 92 0.60 0.44 -13.05
C LYS A 92 0.10 -0.85 -12.40
N GLY A 93 -1.19 -1.11 -12.56
CA GLY A 93 -1.70 -2.46 -12.50
C GLY A 93 -0.87 -3.26 -13.48
N ILE A 94 -0.20 -4.31 -12.99
CA ILE A 94 0.30 -5.35 -13.88
C ILE A 94 -0.96 -5.75 -14.67
N PRO A 95 -1.00 -5.63 -16.00
CA PRO A 95 -2.11 -6.20 -16.74
C PRO A 95 -2.17 -7.66 -16.30
N PHE A 96 -3.28 -8.08 -15.70
CA PHE A 96 -3.52 -9.49 -15.49
C PHE A 96 -3.65 -10.09 -16.88
N THR A 97 -2.51 -10.43 -17.49
CA THR A 97 -2.47 -11.40 -18.56
C THR A 97 -2.88 -12.69 -17.87
N VAL A 98 -4.18 -12.99 -17.93
CA VAL A 98 -4.64 -14.36 -17.81
C VAL A 98 -3.98 -15.05 -19.00
N ASP A 99 -2.83 -15.67 -18.77
CA ASP A 99 -2.15 -16.47 -19.77
C ASP A 99 -2.84 -17.85 -19.72
N PRO A 100 -3.67 -18.23 -20.72
CA PRO A 100 -4.11 -19.61 -20.81
C PRO A 100 -2.91 -20.44 -21.30
N SER A 101 -2.28 -21.15 -20.38
CA SER A 101 -1.43 -22.31 -20.65
C SER A 101 -0.32 -22.09 -21.71
N LEU A 102 0.87 -21.68 -21.26
CA LEU A 102 2.10 -22.10 -21.92
C LEU A 102 2.84 -23.12 -21.06
N THR A 103 2.63 -24.37 -21.46
CA THR A 103 3.50 -25.51 -21.26
C THR A 103 4.94 -25.09 -21.53
N ASN A 104 5.79 -25.07 -20.50
CA ASN A 104 7.23 -25.10 -20.69
C ASN A 104 7.80 -26.29 -19.91
N PRO A 105 8.41 -27.27 -20.61
CA PRO A 105 9.12 -28.38 -19.99
C PRO A 105 10.51 -27.89 -19.58
N GLY A 106 10.94 -28.19 -18.35
CA GLY A 106 12.36 -28.06 -18.01
C GLY A 106 12.68 -27.48 -16.64
N ARG A 107 12.24 -28.16 -15.57
CA ARG A 107 13.13 -28.39 -14.42
C ARG A 107 12.64 -29.61 -13.66
N PRO A 108 13.44 -30.68 -13.51
CA PRO A 108 13.08 -31.79 -12.65
C PRO A 108 12.95 -31.28 -11.21
N THR A 109 11.72 -31.27 -10.71
CA THR A 109 11.43 -31.18 -9.29
C THR A 109 12.06 -32.42 -8.65
N LYS A 110 13.07 -32.23 -7.80
CA LYS A 110 13.63 -33.32 -7.01
C LYS A 110 12.57 -33.66 -5.95
N THR A 111 11.65 -34.56 -6.28
CA THR A 111 10.71 -35.16 -5.34
C THR A 111 11.54 -35.92 -4.31
N PHE A 112 11.55 -35.44 -3.07
CA PHE A 112 12.11 -36.19 -1.96
C PHE A 112 11.04 -37.17 -1.49
N ASP A 113 10.85 -38.24 -2.26
CA ASP A 113 10.08 -39.40 -1.84
C ASP A 113 10.68 -40.64 -2.51
N ALA A 114 11.31 -41.47 -1.67
CA ALA A 114 11.50 -42.91 -1.78
C ALA A 114 12.90 -43.34 -1.32
N CYS A 115 13.03 -43.67 -0.03
CA CYS A 115 13.78 -44.82 0.46
C CYS A 115 13.55 -44.91 1.97
N SER A 116 13.15 -46.01 2.59
CA SER A 116 12.81 -47.35 2.13
C SER A 116 12.22 -48.02 3.37
N SER A 117 11.00 -48.54 3.28
CA SER A 117 10.41 -49.40 4.30
C SER A 117 11.24 -50.68 4.44
N LYS A 118 11.83 -50.91 5.62
CA LYS A 118 12.12 -52.25 6.14
C LYS A 118 11.88 -52.28 7.64
N ALA A 119 10.63 -52.51 8.01
CA ALA A 119 10.31 -53.22 9.24
C ALA A 119 10.35 -54.73 8.95
N ILE A 120 10.52 -55.51 10.03
CA ILE A 120 10.48 -56.97 10.19
C ILE A 120 11.87 -57.63 10.29
N LYS A 121 12.25 -57.92 11.55
CA LYS A 121 12.41 -59.32 11.98
C LYS A 121 12.12 -59.47 13.47
N VAL A 122 11.09 -60.25 13.78
CA VAL A 122 10.78 -60.79 15.12
C VAL A 122 11.33 -62.22 15.19
N HIS A 123 12.13 -62.52 16.21
CA HIS A 123 12.34 -63.85 16.82
C HIS A 123 13.20 -63.63 18.09
N LEU A 124 12.68 -63.69 19.32
CA LEU A 124 12.21 -64.83 20.14
C LEU A 124 13.35 -65.78 20.59
N LEU A 125 13.48 -65.94 21.92
CA LEU A 125 14.29 -66.89 22.73
C LEU A 125 15.82 -66.60 22.73
N GLN A 126 16.53 -66.49 23.86
CA GLN A 126 16.49 -67.24 25.12
C GLN A 126 16.65 -66.35 26.36
#